data_AF-A0A960TG36-F1
#
_entry.id   AF-A0A960TG36-F1
#
_cell.length_a   1.000
_cell.length_b   1.000
_cell.length_c   1.000
_cell.angle_alpha   90.00
_cell.angle_beta   90.00
_cell.angle_gamma   90.00
#
_symmetry.space_group_name_H-M   'P 1'
#
loop_
_entity.id
_entity.type
_entity.pdbx_description
1 polymer ?
#
loop_
_entity_poly.entity_id
_entity_poly.type
_entity_poly.pdbx_seq_one_letter_code
_entity_poly.pdbx_strand_id
1 'polypeptide(L)'
;MNLYRWISRILRKSQKNSVDLSKDEISALLNKIRADYSDYSKENPKAFHILPFEERYTQVLKTRADLASFLKVEIDYLEKLKKIHNQRKEKMEIVRSSPMDRILEEQERAIQHYPYNDFHPQGRRELKFFYGAILEYAERELILLQKIFKGTPEIKNIFDPILSLERLGVSKKGIPSLKISEHIKSILATNGNPLRIEQETQNLIKDGCIALKVICENLDISIKNKLVSSTAILSSEEVEGSEKFQEYAGKTYEEILKQIYEKSSKIIKDFRMEGILSIKKP
;
A
#
# COMPACT_ATOMS: atom_id res chain seq x y z
N MET A 1 28.28 24.54 -11.86
CA MET A 1 29.50 24.91 -12.63
C MET A 1 30.40 23.68 -12.70
N ASN A 2 30.68 23.16 -13.90
CA ASN A 2 31.15 21.78 -14.11
C ASN A 2 32.63 21.60 -13.67
N LEU A 3 32.87 20.78 -12.63
CA LEU A 3 34.18 20.55 -11.99
C LEU A 3 35.27 20.21 -13.03
N TYR A 4 34.89 19.33 -13.95
CA TYR A 4 35.69 18.89 -15.09
C TYR A 4 36.15 20.03 -15.99
N ARG A 5 35.31 21.05 -16.24
CA ARG A 5 35.66 22.18 -17.12
C ARG A 5 36.68 23.12 -16.49
N TRP A 6 36.62 23.32 -15.18
CA TRP A 6 37.57 24.18 -14.46
C TRP A 6 38.92 23.47 -14.28
N ILE A 7 38.90 22.19 -13.89
CA ILE A 7 40.09 21.36 -13.67
C ILE A 7 40.79 21.02 -15.00
N SER A 8 40.04 20.71 -16.06
CA SER A 8 40.61 20.52 -17.42
C SER A 8 41.28 21.78 -17.98
N ARG A 9 40.93 22.96 -17.46
CA ARG A 9 41.52 24.24 -17.86
C ARG A 9 42.82 24.51 -17.11
N ILE A 10 42.92 24.10 -15.85
CA ILE A 10 44.13 24.15 -15.01
C ILE A 10 45.15 23.10 -15.48
N LEU A 11 44.72 21.86 -15.71
CA LEU A 11 45.58 20.77 -16.20
C LEU A 11 46.11 21.02 -17.62
N ARG A 12 45.31 21.61 -18.53
CA ARG A 12 45.80 22.04 -19.84
C ARG A 12 46.83 23.17 -19.76
N LYS A 13 46.78 23.99 -18.72
CA LYS A 13 47.76 25.05 -18.45
C LYS A 13 49.10 24.47 -17.97
N SER A 14 49.05 23.43 -17.13
CA SER A 14 50.22 22.68 -16.62
C SER A 14 50.85 21.72 -17.65
N GLN A 15 50.11 21.26 -18.67
CA GLN A 15 50.69 20.47 -19.77
C GLN A 15 51.39 21.30 -20.85
N LYS A 16 51.02 22.57 -21.02
CA LYS A 16 51.53 23.44 -22.10
C LYS A 16 52.80 24.21 -21.70
N ASN A 17 52.97 24.45 -20.41
CA ASN A 17 54.21 24.93 -19.81
C ASN A 17 54.57 23.89 -18.76
N SER A 18 55.81 23.38 -18.73
CA SER A 18 56.33 22.49 -17.66
C SER A 18 56.34 23.21 -16.31
N VAL A 19 55.16 23.47 -15.77
CA VAL A 19 54.92 24.27 -14.58
C VAL A 19 54.21 23.36 -13.60
N ASP A 20 54.99 22.98 -12.59
CA ASP A 20 54.49 22.43 -11.33
C ASP A 20 53.29 23.26 -10.88
N LEU A 21 52.18 22.60 -10.55
CA LEU A 21 51.01 23.26 -9.98
C LEU A 21 51.44 24.13 -8.81
N SER A 22 50.94 25.37 -8.74
CA SER A 22 51.28 26.23 -7.61
C SER A 22 50.82 25.57 -6.31
N LYS A 23 51.57 25.76 -5.22
CA LYS A 23 51.22 25.24 -3.89
C LYS A 23 49.79 25.63 -3.49
N ASP A 24 49.33 26.80 -3.91
CA ASP A 24 47.99 27.29 -3.67
C ASP A 24 46.92 26.49 -4.45
N GLU A 25 47.19 26.13 -5.70
CA GLU A 25 46.29 25.32 -6.53
C GLU A 25 46.17 23.89 -6.01
N ILE A 26 47.28 23.31 -5.55
CA ILE A 26 47.31 22.00 -4.90
C ILE A 26 46.47 22.01 -3.62
N SER A 27 46.63 23.04 -2.79
CA SER A 27 45.87 23.18 -1.54
C SER A 27 44.36 23.31 -1.80
N ALA A 28 43.99 24.08 -2.81
CA ALA A 28 42.59 24.27 -3.21
C ALA A 28 41.96 22.96 -3.72
N LEU A 29 42.70 22.18 -4.51
CA LEU A 29 42.24 20.88 -5.02
C LEU A 29 42.06 19.87 -3.88
N LEU A 30 43.02 19.79 -2.95
CA LEU A 30 42.93 18.90 -1.80
C LEU A 30 41.73 19.22 -0.91
N ASN A 31 41.52 20.49 -0.59
CA ASN A 31 40.38 20.91 0.22
C ASN A 31 39.04 20.56 -0.45
N LYS A 32 38.98 20.64 -1.77
CA LYS A 32 37.79 20.28 -2.54
C LYS A 32 37.53 18.77 -2.56
N ILE A 33 38.57 17.96 -2.73
CA ILE A 33 38.47 16.49 -2.67
C ILE A 33 38.02 16.04 -1.27
N ARG A 34 38.59 16.64 -0.21
CA ARG A 34 38.19 16.38 1.18
C ARG A 34 36.73 16.75 1.44
N ALA A 35 36.29 17.92 0.98
CA ALA A 35 34.90 18.35 1.09
C ALA A 35 33.97 17.39 0.36
N ASP A 36 34.32 16.98 -0.86
CA ASP A 36 33.55 16.01 -1.64
C ASP A 36 33.46 14.64 -0.93
N TYR A 37 34.55 14.12 -0.37
CA TYR A 37 34.50 12.89 0.43
C TYR A 37 33.59 13.06 1.66
N SER A 38 33.74 14.17 2.39
CA SER A 38 32.95 14.46 3.59
C SER A 38 31.44 14.54 3.29
N ASP A 39 31.06 15.25 2.22
CA ASP A 39 29.65 15.46 1.90
C ASP A 39 28.97 14.18 1.39
N TYR A 40 29.65 13.40 0.54
CA TYR A 40 29.10 12.12 0.08
C TYR A 40 29.18 11.01 1.13
N SER A 41 30.09 11.12 2.12
CA SER A 41 30.15 10.20 3.26
C SER A 41 28.90 10.28 4.13
N LYS A 42 28.28 11.46 4.27
CA LYS A 42 26.99 11.62 4.98
C LYS A 42 25.88 10.76 4.38
N GLU A 43 25.92 10.57 3.06
CA GLU A 43 24.90 9.81 2.33
C GLU A 43 25.25 8.34 2.17
N ASN A 44 26.53 8.00 2.03
CA ASN A 44 27.01 6.63 1.90
C ASN A 44 28.39 6.48 2.56
N PRO A 45 28.42 6.29 3.89
CA PRO A 45 29.67 6.24 4.66
C PRO A 45 30.60 5.14 4.20
N LYS A 46 30.06 4.03 3.68
CA LYS A 46 30.82 2.84 3.25
C LYS A 46 31.53 3.01 1.91
N ALA A 47 31.05 3.91 1.05
CA ALA A 47 31.61 4.13 -0.28
C ALA A 47 32.56 5.33 -0.33
N PHE A 48 32.30 6.35 0.50
CA PHE A 48 33.07 7.59 0.54
C PHE A 48 33.81 7.69 1.88
N HIS A 49 34.96 7.03 1.95
CA HIS A 49 35.85 7.06 3.12
C HIS A 49 37.03 8.01 2.89
N ILE A 50 37.17 9.00 3.78
CA ILE A 50 38.26 9.97 3.73
C ILE A 50 39.60 9.40 4.23
N LEU A 51 39.58 8.47 5.21
CA LEU A 51 40.80 7.94 5.81
C LEU A 51 41.72 7.23 4.79
N PRO A 52 41.22 6.32 3.91
CA PRO A 52 42.06 5.71 2.88
C PRO A 52 42.62 6.71 1.87
N PHE A 53 41.92 7.82 1.63
CA PHE A 53 42.42 8.90 0.77
C PHE A 53 43.60 9.63 1.44
N GLU A 54 43.48 10.00 2.72
CA GLU A 54 44.57 10.66 3.46
C GLU A 54 45.81 9.76 3.62
N GLU A 55 45.62 8.44 3.76
CA GLU A 55 46.70 7.46 3.78
C GLU A 55 47.47 7.42 2.45
N ARG A 56 46.75 7.35 1.32
CA ARG A 56 47.36 7.40 -0.02
C ARG A 56 48.07 8.74 -0.27
N TYR A 57 47.47 9.84 0.14
CA TYR A 57 48.07 11.17 0.02
C TYR A 57 49.37 11.26 0.84
N THR A 58 49.36 10.78 2.09
CA THR A 58 50.55 10.72 2.96
C THR A 58 51.64 9.84 2.36
N GLN A 59 51.27 8.73 1.72
CA GLN A 59 52.22 7.84 1.04
C GLN A 59 52.90 8.54 -0.14
N VAL A 60 52.15 9.28 -0.97
CA VAL A 60 52.69 10.06 -2.10
C VAL A 60 53.67 11.14 -1.63
N LEU A 61 53.38 11.80 -0.51
CA LEU A 61 54.29 12.77 0.11
C LEU A 61 55.59 12.09 0.60
N LYS A 62 55.49 10.91 1.23
CA LYS A 62 56.65 10.15 1.73
C LYS A 62 57.55 9.65 0.60
N THR A 63 56.96 9.21 -0.51
CA THR A 63 57.71 8.68 -1.67
C THR A 63 58.19 9.77 -2.63
N ARG A 64 57.87 11.05 -2.37
CA ARG A 64 58.15 12.20 -3.27
C ARG A 64 57.65 11.97 -4.70
N ALA A 65 56.54 11.25 -4.84
CA ALA A 65 55.93 11.01 -6.14
C ALA A 65 55.20 12.25 -6.65
N ASP A 66 54.93 12.31 -7.97
CA ASP A 66 54.25 13.43 -8.59
C ASP A 66 52.82 13.60 -8.06
N LEU A 67 52.62 14.69 -7.33
CA LEU A 67 51.36 15.01 -6.69
C LEU A 67 50.27 15.43 -7.69
N ALA A 68 50.65 16.04 -8.81
CA ALA A 68 49.70 16.45 -9.84
C ALA A 68 49.04 15.23 -10.49
N SER A 69 49.84 14.21 -10.81
CA SER A 69 49.35 12.94 -11.34
C SER A 69 48.47 12.19 -10.34
N PHE A 70 48.86 12.15 -9.05
CA PHE A 70 48.03 11.55 -8.00
C PHE A 70 46.65 12.21 -7.89
N LEU A 71 46.62 13.54 -7.79
CA LEU A 71 45.37 14.29 -7.64
C LEU A 71 44.43 14.07 -8.84
N LYS A 72 44.99 13.96 -10.05
CA LYS A 72 44.21 13.70 -11.27
C LYS A 72 43.53 12.33 -11.23
N VAL A 73 44.27 11.30 -10.84
CA VAL A 73 43.73 9.92 -10.70
C VAL A 73 42.64 9.88 -9.62
N GLU A 74 42.86 10.57 -8.51
CA GLU A 74 41.91 10.60 -7.40
C GLU A 74 40.61 11.34 -7.78
N ILE A 75 40.71 12.43 -8.53
CA ILE A 75 39.53 13.14 -9.06
C ILE A 75 38.73 12.23 -10.00
N ASP A 76 39.39 11.55 -10.94
CA ASP A 76 38.73 10.62 -11.87
C ASP A 76 38.05 9.46 -11.12
N TYR A 77 38.69 8.97 -10.04
CA TYR A 77 38.12 7.94 -9.17
C TYR A 77 36.88 8.45 -8.43
N LEU A 78 36.97 9.63 -7.82
CA LEU A 78 35.88 10.24 -7.07
C LEU A 78 34.68 10.57 -7.98
N GLU A 79 34.92 11.06 -9.19
CA GLU A 79 33.86 11.30 -10.18
C GLU A 79 33.16 10.01 -10.60
N LYS A 80 33.90 8.91 -10.79
CA LYS A 80 33.30 7.59 -11.07
C LYS A 80 32.45 7.11 -9.89
N LEU A 81 32.93 7.26 -8.66
CA LEU A 81 32.16 6.91 -7.46
C LEU A 81 30.87 7.73 -7.35
N LYS A 82 30.95 9.05 -7.55
CA LYS A 82 29.78 9.94 -7.56
C LYS A 82 28.76 9.51 -8.62
N LYS A 83 29.22 9.16 -9.82
CA LYS A 83 28.35 8.69 -10.92
C LYS A 83 27.62 7.39 -10.55
N ILE A 84 28.32 6.42 -9.97
CA ILE A 84 27.72 5.14 -9.54
C ILE A 84 26.70 5.38 -8.41
N HIS A 85 27.03 6.25 -7.45
CA HIS A 85 26.14 6.60 -6.34
C HIS A 85 24.87 7.31 -6.82
N ASN A 86 24.99 8.29 -7.71
CA ASN A 86 23.84 8.99 -8.29
C ASN A 86 22.95 8.05 -9.12
N GLN A 87 23.53 7.17 -9.94
CA GLN A 87 22.77 6.16 -10.68
C GLN A 87 22.01 5.19 -9.75
N ARG A 88 22.58 4.84 -8.60
CA ARG A 88 21.88 4.03 -7.59
C ARG A 88 20.75 4.80 -6.92
N LYS A 89 20.97 6.08 -6.59
CA LYS A 89 19.93 6.96 -6.05
C LYS A 89 18.77 7.13 -7.03
N GLU A 90 19.05 7.45 -8.29
CA GLU A 90 18.03 7.58 -9.35
C GLU A 90 17.24 6.28 -9.53
N LYS A 91 17.91 5.11 -9.55
CA LYS A 91 17.21 3.81 -9.59
C LYS A 91 16.30 3.60 -8.37
N MET A 92 16.75 3.97 -7.17
CA MET A 92 15.94 3.85 -5.95
C MET A 92 14.78 4.84 -5.91
N GLU A 93 14.94 6.05 -6.44
CA GLU A 93 13.87 7.04 -6.56
C GLU A 93 12.83 6.64 -7.62
N ILE A 94 13.26 6.12 -8.77
CA ILE A 94 12.36 5.59 -9.80
C ILE A 94 11.53 4.41 -9.27
N VAL A 95 12.14 3.55 -8.44
CA VAL A 95 11.43 2.45 -7.76
C VAL A 95 10.40 2.98 -6.76
N ARG A 96 10.71 4.05 -6.01
CA ARG A 96 9.77 4.70 -5.06
C ARG A 96 8.68 5.54 -5.72
N SER A 97 8.87 6.00 -6.95
CA SER A 97 7.89 6.78 -7.72
C SER A 97 7.05 5.93 -8.67
N SER A 98 7.09 4.59 -8.51
CA SER A 98 6.34 3.67 -9.34
C SER A 98 4.83 3.96 -9.27
N PRO A 99 4.11 3.97 -10.40
CA PRO A 99 2.64 3.99 -10.41
C PRO A 99 2.02 2.92 -9.51
N MET A 100 2.72 1.80 -9.30
CA MET A 100 2.31 0.71 -8.42
C MET A 100 2.23 1.13 -6.96
N ASP A 101 3.20 1.91 -6.46
CA ASP A 101 3.20 2.33 -5.06
C ASP A 101 2.09 3.33 -4.79
N ARG A 102 1.78 4.22 -5.75
CA ARG A 102 0.62 5.12 -5.68
C ARG A 102 -0.69 4.34 -5.62
N ILE A 103 -0.81 3.31 -6.45
CA ILE A 103 -1.98 2.43 -6.49
C ILE A 103 -2.15 1.68 -5.16
N LEU A 104 -1.06 1.18 -4.57
CA LEU A 104 -1.07 0.50 -3.27
C LEU A 104 -1.44 1.46 -2.13
N GLU A 105 -0.92 2.69 -2.15
CA GLU A 105 -1.18 3.69 -1.11
C GLU A 105 -2.63 4.23 -1.19
N GLU A 106 -3.15 4.42 -2.41
CA GLU A 106 -4.57 4.76 -2.63
C GLU A 106 -5.50 3.66 -2.13
N GLN A 107 -5.12 2.39 -2.35
CA GLN A 107 -5.86 1.24 -1.84
C GLN A 107 -5.85 1.17 -0.32
N GLU A 108 -4.69 1.35 0.32
CA GLU A 108 -4.61 1.35 1.77
C GLU A 108 -5.50 2.45 2.35
N ARG A 109 -5.52 3.66 1.75
CA ARG A 109 -6.42 4.74 2.18
C ARG A 109 -7.89 4.39 1.98
N ALA A 110 -8.24 3.70 0.89
CA ALA A 110 -9.62 3.31 0.60
C ALA A 110 -10.19 2.30 1.61
N ILE A 111 -9.36 1.42 2.18
CA ILE A 111 -9.82 0.39 3.14
C ILE A 111 -9.63 0.77 4.62
N GLN A 112 -8.80 1.77 4.92
CA GLN A 112 -8.44 2.16 6.30
C GLN A 112 -9.61 2.65 7.16
N HIS A 113 -10.71 3.11 6.54
CA HIS A 113 -11.89 3.56 7.28
C HIS A 113 -12.73 2.41 7.85
N TYR A 114 -12.53 1.19 7.36
CA TYR A 114 -13.22 0.00 7.89
C TYR A 114 -12.60 -0.45 9.22
N PRO A 115 -13.38 -1.14 10.09
CA PRO A 115 -12.84 -1.70 11.33
C PRO A 115 -11.69 -2.66 11.05
N TYR A 116 -10.58 -2.50 11.78
CA TYR A 116 -9.47 -3.45 11.73
C TYR A 116 -9.69 -4.57 12.74
N ASN A 117 -9.72 -5.83 12.27
CA ASN A 117 -9.85 -7.00 13.14
C ASN A 117 -8.63 -7.93 13.00
N ASP A 118 -7.83 -8.06 14.05
CA ASP A 118 -6.65 -8.91 14.06
C ASP A 118 -6.96 -10.34 14.53
N PHE A 119 -7.36 -11.18 13.58
CA PHE A 119 -7.63 -12.60 13.86
C PHE A 119 -6.38 -13.49 13.78
N HIS A 120 -5.29 -13.04 13.13
CA HIS A 120 -4.05 -13.81 13.00
C HIS A 120 -2.83 -12.93 12.60
N PRO A 121 -1.64 -13.12 13.22
CA PRO A 121 -0.45 -12.31 12.94
C PRO A 121 0.01 -12.34 11.48
N GLN A 122 -0.08 -13.51 10.83
CA GLN A 122 0.33 -13.69 9.43
C GLN A 122 -0.79 -13.35 8.43
N GLY A 123 -1.97 -12.97 8.90
CA GLY A 123 -3.07 -12.55 8.03
C GLY A 123 -2.73 -11.25 7.30
N ARG A 124 -3.10 -11.16 6.02
CA ARG A 124 -2.90 -9.93 5.24
C ARG A 124 -3.75 -8.79 5.81
N ARG A 125 -3.17 -7.58 5.78
CA ARG A 125 -3.84 -6.36 6.26
C ARG A 125 -5.17 -6.10 5.54
N GLU A 126 -5.21 -6.28 4.21
CA GLU A 126 -6.42 -6.13 3.41
C GLU A 126 -7.57 -7.01 3.93
N LEU A 127 -7.29 -8.29 4.22
CA LEU A 127 -8.29 -9.21 4.76
C LEU A 127 -8.77 -8.84 6.16
N LYS A 128 -7.90 -8.28 7.00
CA LYS A 128 -8.28 -7.84 8.36
C LYS A 128 -9.28 -6.68 8.33
N PHE A 129 -9.10 -5.73 7.41
CA PHE A 129 -10.08 -4.67 7.16
C PHE A 129 -11.35 -5.20 6.50
N PHE A 130 -11.21 -6.11 5.51
CA PHE A 130 -12.36 -6.74 4.86
C PHE A 130 -13.22 -7.50 5.88
N TYR A 131 -12.59 -8.27 6.75
CA TYR A 131 -13.29 -9.03 7.78
C TYR A 131 -14.04 -8.10 8.74
N GLY A 132 -13.43 -6.99 9.17
CA GLY A 132 -14.12 -6.00 9.99
C GLY A 132 -15.30 -5.35 9.27
N ALA A 133 -15.16 -5.02 7.98
CA ALA A 133 -16.25 -4.49 7.16
C ALA A 133 -17.42 -5.49 7.07
N ILE A 134 -17.15 -6.77 6.79
CA ILE A 134 -18.18 -7.79 6.69
C ILE A 134 -18.81 -8.10 8.07
N LEU A 135 -18.05 -8.02 9.16
CA LEU A 135 -18.58 -8.18 10.51
C LEU A 135 -19.57 -7.08 10.85
N GLU A 136 -19.22 -5.81 10.62
CA GLU A 136 -20.14 -4.69 10.81
C GLU A 136 -21.38 -4.83 9.93
N TYR A 137 -21.17 -5.20 8.66
CA TYR A 137 -22.24 -5.44 7.70
C TYR A 137 -23.20 -6.57 8.15
N ALA A 138 -22.66 -7.64 8.73
CA ALA A 138 -23.44 -8.76 9.23
C ALA A 138 -24.27 -8.41 10.47
N GLU A 139 -23.73 -7.57 11.35
CA GLU A 139 -24.39 -7.18 12.59
C GLU A 139 -25.51 -6.15 12.41
N ARG A 140 -25.59 -5.48 11.25
CA ARG A 140 -26.57 -4.43 10.98
C ARG A 140 -27.37 -4.74 9.72
N GLU A 141 -26.73 -4.66 8.57
CA GLU A 141 -27.38 -4.68 7.26
C GLU A 141 -28.01 -6.04 6.96
N LEU A 142 -27.35 -7.17 7.27
CA LEU A 142 -27.94 -8.51 7.04
C LEU A 142 -29.21 -8.74 7.87
N ILE A 143 -29.23 -8.28 9.13
CA ILE A 143 -30.41 -8.40 10.00
C ILE A 143 -31.57 -7.58 9.42
N LEU A 144 -31.30 -6.38 8.91
CA LEU A 144 -32.33 -5.55 8.26
C LEU A 144 -32.87 -6.19 6.99
N LEU A 145 -32.01 -6.77 6.15
CA LEU A 145 -32.44 -7.50 4.95
C LEU A 145 -33.35 -8.68 5.31
N GLN A 146 -32.97 -9.48 6.31
CA GLN A 146 -33.80 -10.59 6.78
C GLN A 146 -35.17 -10.11 7.29
N LYS A 147 -35.24 -8.96 7.97
CA LYS A 147 -36.50 -8.37 8.44
C LYS A 147 -37.36 -7.87 7.29
N ILE A 148 -36.80 -7.08 6.37
CA ILE A 148 -37.55 -6.46 5.26
C ILE A 148 -38.13 -7.52 4.32
N PHE A 149 -37.35 -8.55 3.99
CA PHE A 149 -37.78 -9.62 3.10
C PHE A 149 -38.51 -10.76 3.83
N LYS A 150 -38.75 -10.64 5.14
CA LYS A 150 -39.43 -11.69 5.92
C LYS A 150 -40.84 -11.89 5.40
N GLY A 151 -41.13 -13.10 4.92
CA GLY A 151 -42.45 -13.46 4.39
C GLY A 151 -42.69 -13.03 2.94
N THR A 152 -41.69 -12.45 2.26
CA THR A 152 -41.77 -12.18 0.82
C THR A 152 -41.13 -13.33 0.03
N PRO A 153 -41.55 -13.60 -1.23
CA PRO A 153 -40.96 -14.67 -2.03
C PRO A 153 -39.49 -14.41 -2.41
N GLU A 154 -39.07 -13.14 -2.46
CA GLU A 154 -37.72 -12.69 -2.82
C GLU A 154 -36.67 -13.09 -1.78
N ILE A 155 -37.06 -13.41 -0.54
CA ILE A 155 -36.15 -13.91 0.50
C ILE A 155 -35.31 -15.09 -0.01
N LYS A 156 -35.88 -15.94 -0.87
CA LYS A 156 -35.18 -17.11 -1.43
C LYS A 156 -33.95 -16.72 -2.25
N ASN A 157 -34.00 -15.58 -2.94
CA ASN A 157 -32.90 -15.12 -3.79
C ASN A 157 -31.78 -14.44 -2.98
N ILE A 158 -32.10 -13.98 -1.76
CA ILE A 158 -31.19 -13.22 -0.90
C ILE A 158 -30.66 -14.10 0.26
N PHE A 159 -31.34 -15.21 0.57
CA PHE A 159 -30.98 -16.09 1.69
C PHE A 159 -29.58 -16.69 1.56
N ASP A 160 -29.25 -17.28 0.41
CA ASP A 160 -27.93 -17.88 0.16
C ASP A 160 -26.76 -16.88 0.27
N PRO A 161 -26.81 -15.68 -0.36
CA PRO A 161 -25.75 -14.70 -0.19
C PRO A 161 -25.68 -14.14 1.24
N ILE A 162 -26.81 -13.99 1.95
CA ILE A 162 -26.81 -13.64 3.38
C ILE A 162 -26.04 -14.70 4.18
N LEU A 163 -26.36 -15.99 4.01
CA LEU A 163 -25.67 -17.08 4.72
C LEU A 163 -24.17 -17.11 4.40
N SER A 164 -23.78 -16.83 3.15
CA SER A 164 -22.37 -16.76 2.75
C SER A 164 -21.63 -15.66 3.52
N LEU A 165 -22.24 -14.48 3.64
CA LEU A 165 -21.68 -13.36 4.40
C LEU A 165 -21.71 -13.60 5.91
N GLU A 166 -22.74 -14.27 6.44
CA GLU A 166 -22.77 -14.64 7.85
C GLU A 166 -21.62 -15.60 8.21
N ARG A 167 -21.33 -16.59 7.35
CA ARG A 167 -20.19 -17.50 7.52
C ARG A 167 -18.83 -16.79 7.47
N LEU A 168 -18.78 -15.60 6.86
CA LEU A 168 -17.61 -14.73 6.78
C LEU A 168 -17.52 -13.73 7.95
N GLY A 169 -18.63 -13.15 8.38
CA GLY A 169 -18.66 -12.01 9.31
C GLY A 169 -19.02 -12.38 10.75
N VAL A 170 -19.89 -13.36 10.97
CA VAL A 170 -20.44 -13.63 12.31
C VAL A 170 -19.40 -14.36 13.17
N SER A 171 -18.86 -13.64 14.14
CA SER A 171 -18.06 -14.21 15.23
C SER A 171 -18.98 -14.63 16.38
N LYS A 172 -18.67 -15.74 17.06
CA LYS A 172 -19.43 -16.20 18.23
C LYS A 172 -18.49 -16.31 19.42
N LYS A 173 -18.75 -15.51 20.47
CA LYS A 173 -18.04 -15.59 21.76
C LYS A 173 -16.50 -15.55 21.62
N GLY A 174 -15.99 -14.67 20.77
CA GLY A 174 -14.54 -14.51 20.54
C GLY A 174 -13.92 -15.54 19.58
N ILE A 175 -14.70 -16.46 19.02
CA ILE A 175 -14.25 -17.37 17.97
C ILE A 175 -14.43 -16.68 16.61
N PRO A 176 -13.38 -16.62 15.76
CA PRO A 176 -13.51 -16.10 14.40
C PRO A 176 -14.59 -16.83 13.60
N SER A 177 -15.12 -16.18 12.57
CA SER A 177 -16.15 -16.80 11.72
C SER A 177 -15.66 -18.11 11.07
N LEU A 178 -16.59 -18.92 10.56
CA LEU A 178 -16.27 -20.23 9.98
C LEU A 178 -15.19 -20.13 8.90
N LYS A 179 -15.40 -19.25 7.92
CA LYS A 179 -14.46 -19.09 6.81
C LYS A 179 -13.13 -18.47 7.25
N ILE A 180 -13.12 -17.58 8.25
CA ILE A 180 -11.87 -17.04 8.81
C ILE A 180 -11.11 -18.13 9.57
N SER A 181 -11.81 -18.99 10.30
CA SER A 181 -11.21 -20.14 10.99
C SER A 181 -10.60 -21.14 10.00
N GLU A 182 -11.26 -21.40 8.86
CA GLU A 182 -10.72 -22.20 7.76
C GLU A 182 -9.49 -21.54 7.15
N HIS A 183 -9.52 -20.23 6.93
CA HIS A 183 -8.37 -19.48 6.44
C HIS A 183 -7.18 -19.54 7.41
N ILE A 184 -7.40 -19.41 8.71
CA ILE A 184 -6.35 -19.57 9.73
C ILE A 184 -5.70 -20.96 9.63
N LYS A 185 -6.49 -22.03 9.50
CA LYS A 185 -5.96 -23.38 9.30
C LYS A 185 -5.12 -23.48 8.03
N SER A 186 -5.55 -22.82 6.96
CA SER A 186 -4.84 -22.84 5.69
C SER A 186 -3.52 -22.06 5.73
N ILE A 187 -3.49 -20.91 6.42
CA ILE A 187 -2.24 -20.18 6.71
C ILE A 187 -1.25 -21.10 7.45
N LEU A 188 -1.71 -21.79 8.50
CA LEU A 188 -0.88 -22.70 9.29
C LEU A 188 -0.36 -23.88 8.47
N ALA A 189 -1.21 -24.48 7.63
CA ALA A 189 -0.83 -25.59 6.74
C ALA A 189 0.16 -25.16 5.62
N THR A 190 0.15 -23.88 5.28
CA THR A 190 0.96 -23.31 4.18
C THR A 190 2.42 -23.06 4.57
N ASN A 191 2.80 -23.29 5.84
CA ASN A 191 4.17 -23.11 6.37
C ASN A 191 4.79 -21.74 6.01
N GLY A 192 3.96 -20.69 5.93
CA GLY A 192 4.41 -19.34 5.60
C GLY A 192 4.74 -19.07 4.13
N ASN A 193 4.33 -19.92 3.17
CA ASN A 193 4.45 -19.59 1.74
C ASN A 193 3.59 -18.35 1.41
N PRO A 194 4.23 -17.20 1.09
CA PRO A 194 3.52 -15.92 0.97
C PRO A 194 2.59 -15.86 -0.25
N LEU A 195 2.89 -16.62 -1.32
CA LEU A 195 2.08 -16.62 -2.54
C LEU A 195 0.74 -17.34 -2.32
N ARG A 196 0.76 -18.45 -1.58
CA ARG A 196 -0.46 -19.20 -1.26
C ARG A 196 -1.37 -18.44 -0.30
N ILE A 197 -0.79 -17.80 0.72
CA ILE A 197 -1.54 -16.93 1.65
C ILE A 197 -2.21 -15.79 0.89
N GLU A 198 -1.53 -15.20 -0.10
CA GLU A 198 -2.10 -14.16 -0.96
C GLU A 198 -3.27 -14.69 -1.80
N GLN A 199 -3.10 -15.83 -2.47
CA GLN A 199 -4.16 -16.43 -3.29
C GLN A 199 -5.41 -16.75 -2.46
N GLU A 200 -5.24 -17.35 -1.27
CA GLU A 200 -6.35 -17.65 -0.37
C GLU A 200 -7.02 -16.38 0.15
N THR A 201 -6.23 -15.36 0.49
CA THR A 201 -6.76 -14.05 0.89
C THR A 201 -7.65 -13.47 -0.21
N GLN A 202 -7.15 -13.42 -1.45
CA GLN A 202 -7.90 -12.88 -2.58
C GLN A 202 -9.16 -13.70 -2.90
N ASN A 203 -9.09 -15.02 -2.80
CA ASN A 203 -10.25 -15.90 -2.97
C ASN A 203 -11.33 -15.60 -1.91
N LEU A 204 -10.92 -15.38 -0.67
CA LEU A 204 -11.84 -15.11 0.42
C LEU A 204 -12.53 -13.74 0.28
N ILE A 205 -11.78 -12.70 -0.10
CA ILE A 205 -12.34 -11.38 -0.41
C ILE A 205 -13.31 -11.49 -1.59
N LYS A 206 -12.90 -12.19 -2.65
CA LYS A 206 -13.72 -12.41 -3.85
C LYS A 206 -15.05 -13.09 -3.50
N ASP A 207 -15.02 -14.15 -2.69
CA ASP A 207 -16.22 -14.86 -2.25
C ASP A 207 -17.22 -13.93 -1.54
N GLY A 208 -16.72 -13.07 -0.64
CA GLY A 208 -17.56 -12.10 0.06
C GLY A 208 -18.12 -11.03 -0.89
N CYS A 209 -17.30 -10.51 -1.79
CA CYS A 209 -17.77 -9.53 -2.78
C CYS A 209 -18.76 -10.12 -3.79
N ILE A 210 -18.64 -11.41 -4.17
CA ILE A 210 -19.66 -12.11 -4.98
C ILE A 210 -21.00 -12.12 -4.24
N ALA A 211 -21.00 -12.46 -2.95
CA ALA A 211 -22.24 -12.47 -2.16
C ALA A 211 -22.86 -11.07 -2.04
N LEU A 212 -22.05 -10.04 -1.79
CA LEU A 212 -22.50 -8.63 -1.79
C LEU A 212 -23.07 -8.22 -3.15
N LYS A 213 -22.46 -8.68 -4.25
CA LYS A 213 -22.94 -8.38 -5.60
C LYS A 213 -24.33 -8.96 -5.85
N VAL A 214 -24.54 -10.21 -5.48
CA VAL A 214 -25.85 -10.87 -5.63
C VAL A 214 -26.89 -10.14 -4.79
N ILE A 215 -26.53 -9.66 -3.59
CA ILE A 215 -27.41 -8.79 -2.79
C ILE A 215 -27.73 -7.52 -3.58
N CYS A 216 -26.74 -6.77 -4.08
CA CYS A 216 -26.97 -5.57 -4.88
C CYS A 216 -27.93 -5.79 -6.05
N GLU A 217 -27.72 -6.86 -6.82
CA GLU A 217 -28.57 -7.19 -7.98
C GLU A 217 -30.02 -7.45 -7.55
N ASN A 218 -30.24 -8.21 -6.46
CA ASN A 218 -31.57 -8.47 -5.93
C ASN A 218 -32.23 -7.22 -5.34
N LEU A 219 -31.46 -6.34 -4.69
CA LEU A 219 -31.96 -5.07 -4.18
C LEU A 219 -32.41 -4.14 -5.30
N ASP A 220 -31.62 -4.02 -6.36
CA ASP A 220 -31.96 -3.22 -7.54
C ASP A 220 -33.26 -3.72 -8.21
N ILE A 221 -33.39 -5.04 -8.39
CA ILE A 221 -34.62 -5.67 -8.89
C ILE A 221 -35.81 -5.36 -7.98
N SER A 222 -35.64 -5.49 -6.66
CA SER A 222 -36.70 -5.28 -5.68
C SER A 222 -37.18 -3.83 -5.63
N ILE A 223 -36.26 -2.86 -5.75
CA ILE A 223 -36.56 -1.43 -5.81
C ILE A 223 -37.26 -1.08 -7.12
N LYS A 224 -36.72 -1.51 -8.28
CA LYS A 224 -37.27 -1.18 -9.61
C LYS A 224 -38.68 -1.73 -9.82
N ASN A 225 -38.92 -2.95 -9.36
CA ASN A 225 -40.21 -3.63 -9.53
C ASN A 225 -41.18 -3.37 -8.37
N LYS A 226 -40.80 -2.54 -7.38
CA LYS A 226 -41.59 -2.25 -6.17
C LYS A 226 -42.09 -3.52 -5.47
N LEU A 227 -41.23 -4.54 -5.39
CA LEU A 227 -41.57 -5.85 -4.79
C LEU A 227 -41.68 -5.79 -3.27
N VAL A 228 -41.19 -4.69 -2.66
CA VAL A 228 -41.25 -4.43 -1.23
C VAL A 228 -42.14 -3.20 -1.01
N SER A 229 -42.96 -3.24 0.04
CA SER A 229 -43.83 -2.13 0.44
C SER A 229 -43.02 -0.86 0.68
N SER A 230 -43.03 0.06 -0.28
CA SER A 230 -42.26 1.30 -0.24
C SER A 230 -42.67 2.26 0.88
N THR A 231 -43.84 2.07 1.47
CA THR A 231 -44.40 2.89 2.55
C THR A 231 -44.24 2.30 3.94
N ALA A 232 -43.73 1.07 4.06
CA ALA A 232 -43.48 0.47 5.35
C ALA A 232 -42.27 1.15 5.99
N ILE A 233 -42.48 1.67 7.20
CA ILE A 233 -41.45 2.32 8.01
C ILE A 233 -40.97 1.30 9.03
N LEU A 234 -39.66 1.22 9.24
CA LEU A 234 -39.10 0.43 10.34
C LEU A 234 -39.59 1.05 11.67
N SER A 235 -40.47 0.36 12.38
CA SER A 235 -41.05 0.88 13.62
C SER A 235 -40.00 1.01 14.71
N SER A 236 -40.11 2.06 15.52
CA SER A 236 -39.19 2.36 16.63
C SER A 236 -39.08 1.21 17.64
N GLU A 237 -40.14 0.43 17.83
CA GLU A 237 -40.18 -0.76 18.70
C GLU A 237 -39.31 -1.92 18.17
N GLU A 238 -39.03 -1.98 16.86
CA GLU A 238 -38.13 -2.99 16.27
C GLU A 238 -36.64 -2.58 16.33
N VAL A 239 -36.37 -1.33 16.71
CA VAL A 239 -35.06 -0.68 16.88
C VAL A 239 -34.67 -0.55 18.36
N GLU A 240 -35.65 -0.60 19.27
CA GLU A 240 -35.47 -0.56 20.72
C GLU A 240 -34.68 -1.79 21.20
N GLY A 241 -33.36 -1.62 21.31
CA GLY A 241 -32.48 -2.64 21.86
C GLY A 241 -31.02 -2.51 21.43
N SER A 242 -30.71 -1.78 20.35
CA SER A 242 -29.30 -1.54 20.01
C SER A 242 -29.10 -0.20 19.31
N GLU A 243 -28.15 0.60 19.83
CA GLU A 243 -27.60 1.81 19.18
C GLU A 243 -27.24 1.56 17.69
N LYS A 244 -26.99 0.31 17.33
CA LYS A 244 -26.61 -0.17 16.00
C LYS A 244 -27.63 0.11 14.88
N PHE A 245 -28.91 0.34 15.19
CA PHE A 245 -29.96 0.57 14.17
C PHE A 245 -30.50 2.01 14.14
N GLN A 246 -29.96 2.93 14.94
CA GLN A 246 -30.44 4.32 15.01
C GLN A 246 -30.36 5.04 13.66
N GLU A 247 -29.37 4.73 12.83
CA GLU A 247 -29.21 5.28 11.47
C GLU A 247 -30.42 4.98 10.58
N TYR A 248 -31.17 3.90 10.85
CA TYR A 248 -32.27 3.42 10.02
C TYR A 248 -33.67 3.75 10.59
N ALA A 249 -33.73 4.32 11.79
CA ALA A 249 -34.99 4.65 12.45
C ALA A 249 -35.79 5.69 11.64
N GLY A 250 -37.08 5.43 11.43
CA GLY A 250 -37.99 6.35 10.73
C GLY A 250 -37.82 6.41 9.20
N LYS A 251 -36.89 5.61 8.63
CA LYS A 251 -36.73 5.47 7.18
C LYS A 251 -37.69 4.45 6.61
N THR A 252 -38.09 4.66 5.35
CA THR A 252 -38.87 3.69 4.59
C THR A 252 -38.01 2.49 4.17
N TYR A 253 -38.63 1.35 3.93
CA TYR A 253 -37.91 0.17 3.43
C TYR A 253 -37.14 0.46 2.14
N GLU A 254 -37.70 1.25 1.22
CA GLU A 254 -37.00 1.62 -0.01
C GLU A 254 -35.71 2.40 0.25
N GLU A 255 -35.73 3.38 1.17
CA GLU A 255 -34.54 4.14 1.55
C GLU A 255 -33.48 3.28 2.25
N ILE A 256 -33.92 2.33 3.09
CA ILE A 256 -33.03 1.38 3.75
C ILE A 256 -32.36 0.49 2.70
N LEU A 257 -33.12 -0.06 1.75
CA LEU A 257 -32.57 -0.90 0.69
C LEU A 257 -31.58 -0.15 -0.20
N LYS A 258 -31.85 1.13 -0.52
CA LYS A 258 -30.90 1.99 -1.26
C LYS A 258 -29.61 2.21 -0.47
N GLN A 259 -29.68 2.47 0.83
CA GLN A 259 -28.49 2.64 1.67
C GLN A 259 -27.68 1.33 1.77
N ILE A 260 -28.35 0.18 1.91
CA ILE A 260 -27.68 -1.12 1.94
C ILE A 260 -27.01 -1.42 0.59
N TYR A 261 -27.67 -1.07 -0.53
CA TYR A 261 -27.09 -1.17 -1.86
C TYR A 261 -25.83 -0.31 -2.00
N GLU A 262 -25.89 0.96 -1.58
CA GLU A 262 -24.75 1.88 -1.64
C GLU A 262 -23.58 1.40 -0.77
N LYS A 263 -23.84 0.95 0.46
CA LYS A 263 -22.82 0.38 1.35
C LYS A 263 -22.18 -0.88 0.73
N SER A 264 -22.98 -1.78 0.17
CA SER A 264 -22.50 -3.00 -0.51
C SER A 264 -21.64 -2.67 -1.72
N SER A 265 -22.10 -1.74 -2.57
CA SER A 265 -21.36 -1.28 -3.75
C SER A 265 -20.04 -0.62 -3.36
N LYS A 266 -20.05 0.21 -2.30
CA LYS A 266 -18.85 0.85 -1.76
C LYS A 266 -17.82 -0.18 -1.28
N ILE A 267 -18.24 -1.20 -0.52
CA ILE A 267 -17.32 -2.28 -0.09
C ILE A 267 -16.72 -2.96 -1.32
N ILE A 268 -17.52 -3.35 -2.32
CA ILE A 268 -16.99 -4.03 -3.51
C ILE A 268 -15.97 -3.16 -4.27
N LYS A 269 -16.23 -1.85 -4.34
CA LYS A 269 -15.34 -0.88 -4.99
C LYS A 269 -14.04 -0.67 -4.20
N ASP A 270 -14.14 -0.43 -2.90
CA ASP A 270 -12.99 -0.15 -2.03
C ASP A 270 -12.01 -1.36 -1.99
N PHE A 271 -12.54 -2.59 -2.10
CA PHE A 271 -11.75 -3.82 -2.23
C PHE A 271 -11.45 -4.25 -3.69
N ARG A 272 -11.67 -3.35 -4.67
CA ARG A 272 -11.30 -3.50 -6.09
C ARG A 272 -11.92 -4.70 -6.82
N MET A 273 -13.03 -5.23 -6.33
CA MET A 273 -13.69 -6.36 -6.96
C MET A 273 -14.68 -5.93 -8.05
N GLU A 274 -14.95 -4.63 -8.22
CA GLU A 274 -15.90 -4.10 -9.23
C GLU A 274 -15.58 -4.54 -10.67
N GLY A 275 -14.31 -4.40 -11.08
CA GLY A 275 -13.86 -4.77 -12.44
C GLY A 275 -13.84 -6.27 -12.70
N ILE A 276 -13.74 -7.08 -11.65
CA ILE A 276 -13.78 -8.56 -11.73
C ILE A 276 -15.24 -9.05 -11.72
N LEU A 277 -16.12 -8.30 -11.06
CA LEU A 277 -17.50 -8.69 -10.84
C LEU A 277 -18.48 -8.12 -11.86
N SER A 278 -18.07 -7.23 -12.77
CA SER A 278 -18.92 -6.63 -13.81
C SER A 278 -20.20 -6.01 -13.22
N ILE A 279 -20.05 -5.17 -12.20
CA ILE A 279 -21.19 -4.42 -11.64
C ILE A 279 -21.61 -3.37 -12.66
N LYS A 280 -22.84 -3.47 -13.16
CA LYS A 280 -23.44 -2.39 -13.94
C LYS A 280 -23.77 -1.25 -12.98
N LYS A 281 -23.25 -0.06 -13.24
CA LYS A 281 -23.71 1.16 -12.57
C LYS A 281 -25.23 1.29 -12.78
N PRO A 282 -25.99 1.70 -11.75
CA PRO A 282 -27.41 1.97 -11.87
C PRO A 282 -27.69 3.05 -12.92
#